data_AF-A0A1R2CMT7-F1
#
_entry.id   AF-A0A1R2CMT7-F1
#
_cell.length_a   1.000
_cell.length_b   1.000
_cell.length_c   1.000
_cell.angle_alpha   90.00
_cell.angle_beta   90.00
_cell.angle_gamma   90.00
#
_symmetry.space_group_name_H-M   'P 1'
#
loop_
_entity.id
_entity.type
_entity.pdbx_description
1 polymer ?
#
loop_
_entity_poly.entity_id
_entity_poly.type
_entity_poly.pdbx_seq_one_letter_code
_entity_poly.pdbx_strand_id
1 'polypeptide(L)'
;MGNCSSKSSDKDANKPTEERLKIMGYHFDQSYRLLDNKKNEYFKFKNQKDYEKLGNIIQKYVQEIITQKYGLIEMFIPLDSNPNDPKCNIFMTESLINQTSNPKSKLLLLIQGSGAVRAGLWARSVCINDSLIRGTVFPFLDYAKENDFDVLIFNPNFNSDSKTNKKIKHNESHGNHGKYLWETFIRNSQAHDIYIVAHSRGGATTTVLMNTFWDEFKERVKAIAFTDAVHGYNNLSNEKSQFLESNSYDWVASNKPLDHPLGTSNSIKILSSGHTKHEYTTGSAYPSILTFFTNKISSQQ
;
A
#
# COMPACT_ATOMS: atom_id res chain seq x y z
N MET A 1 24.28 25.77 -36.93
CA MET A 1 22.87 25.31 -36.91
C MET A 1 22.91 23.84 -37.32
N GLY A 2 22.89 22.85 -36.45
CA GLY A 2 22.00 22.66 -35.31
C GLY A 2 21.24 21.37 -35.58
N ASN A 3 21.88 20.22 -35.34
CA ASN A 3 21.19 18.93 -35.37
C ASN A 3 21.82 18.01 -34.30
N CYS A 4 21.38 18.19 -33.06
CA CYS A 4 21.72 17.30 -31.96
C CYS A 4 20.46 16.49 -31.63
N SER A 5 20.24 15.42 -32.37
CA SER A 5 19.22 14.43 -32.07
C SER A 5 19.64 13.63 -30.84
N SER A 6 18.83 13.74 -29.79
CA SER A 6 19.06 13.16 -28.47
C SER A 6 19.07 11.63 -28.50
N LYS A 7 20.26 11.04 -28.41
CA LYS A 7 20.46 9.66 -27.96
C LYS A 7 20.28 9.61 -26.43
N SER A 8 19.05 9.55 -25.92
CA SER A 8 18.80 9.16 -24.53
C SER A 8 18.40 7.67 -24.47
N SER A 9 19.38 6.79 -24.62
CA SER A 9 19.20 5.34 -24.52
C SER A 9 20.07 4.79 -23.38
N ASP A 10 19.44 4.07 -22.47
CA ASP A 10 19.96 3.26 -21.34
C ASP A 10 20.84 3.90 -20.24
N LYS A 11 21.61 4.96 -20.48
CA LYS A 11 22.53 5.49 -19.44
C LYS A 11 21.82 6.07 -18.21
N ASP A 12 20.63 6.62 -18.38
CA ASP A 12 19.90 7.28 -17.27
C ASP A 12 19.07 6.29 -16.43
N ALA A 13 18.93 5.02 -16.84
CA ALA A 13 18.08 4.06 -16.13
C ALA A 13 18.66 3.65 -14.76
N ASN A 14 19.99 3.74 -14.61
CA ASN A 14 20.73 3.33 -13.41
C ASN A 14 21.01 4.48 -12.43
N LYS A 15 20.61 5.71 -12.76
CA LYS A 15 20.78 6.87 -11.88
C LYS A 15 19.79 6.81 -10.70
N PRO A 16 20.10 7.45 -9.55
CA PRO A 16 19.13 7.64 -8.48
C PRO A 16 17.82 8.24 -8.99
N THR A 17 16.69 7.83 -8.42
CA THR A 17 15.39 8.25 -8.96
C THR A 17 15.14 9.75 -8.89
N GLU A 18 15.70 10.43 -7.88
CA GLU A 18 15.66 11.90 -7.77
C GLU A 18 16.35 12.58 -8.97
N GLU A 19 17.52 12.07 -9.41
CA GLU A 19 18.20 12.59 -10.59
C GLU A 19 17.37 12.32 -11.86
N ARG A 20 16.75 11.14 -11.95
CA ARG A 20 15.88 10.79 -13.08
C ARG A 20 14.64 11.67 -13.16
N LEU A 21 14.05 12.06 -12.02
CA LEU A 21 12.98 13.06 -11.96
C LEU A 21 13.49 14.41 -12.47
N LYS A 22 14.66 14.86 -12.00
CA LYS A 22 15.27 16.14 -12.44
C LYS A 22 15.52 16.17 -13.94
N ILE A 23 16.03 15.08 -14.52
CA ILE A 23 16.23 14.93 -15.97
C ILE A 23 14.90 15.02 -16.73
N MET A 24 13.81 14.49 -16.17
CA MET A 24 12.46 14.66 -16.73
C MET A 24 11.85 16.04 -16.49
N GLY A 25 12.54 16.92 -15.77
CA GLY A 25 12.09 18.27 -15.46
C GLY A 25 11.17 18.37 -14.26
N TYR A 26 11.21 17.40 -13.34
CA TYR A 26 10.40 17.42 -12.12
C TYR A 26 11.24 17.24 -10.85
N HIS A 27 10.70 17.70 -9.72
CA HIS A 27 11.18 17.38 -8.37
C HIS A 27 10.01 17.37 -7.38
N PHE A 28 10.21 16.76 -6.21
CA PHE A 28 9.27 16.88 -5.09
C PHE A 28 9.72 18.00 -4.16
N ASP A 29 8.78 18.82 -3.69
CA ASP A 29 9.04 19.79 -2.64
C ASP A 29 9.07 19.14 -1.23
N GLN A 30 9.25 19.97 -0.20
CA GLN A 30 9.26 19.51 1.20
C GLN A 30 7.92 18.95 1.68
N SER A 31 6.82 19.27 1.01
CA SER A 31 5.48 18.72 1.26
C SER A 31 5.17 17.50 0.37
N TYR A 32 6.17 16.97 -0.32
CA TYR A 32 6.07 15.89 -1.30
C TYR A 32 5.07 16.15 -2.44
N ARG A 33 4.94 17.40 -2.89
CA ARG A 33 4.20 17.75 -4.11
C ARG A 33 5.13 17.78 -5.31
N LEU A 34 4.68 17.24 -6.44
CA LEU A 34 5.47 17.19 -7.67
C LEU A 34 5.40 18.54 -8.41
N LEU A 35 6.56 19.16 -8.64
CA LEU A 35 6.69 20.46 -9.29
C LEU A 35 7.50 20.35 -10.59
N ASP A 36 7.11 21.13 -11.61
CA ASP A 36 7.89 21.32 -12.84
C ASP A 36 9.08 22.26 -12.58
N ASN A 37 10.30 21.78 -12.83
CA ASN A 37 11.55 22.48 -12.54
C ASN A 37 11.68 23.83 -13.25
N LYS A 38 11.00 24.03 -14.39
CA LYS A 38 11.14 25.26 -15.18
C LYS A 38 10.19 26.36 -14.71
N LYS A 39 9.04 25.98 -14.16
CA LYS A 39 7.96 26.92 -13.84
C LYS A 39 7.64 27.01 -12.35
N ASN A 40 8.15 26.07 -11.55
CA ASN A 40 7.72 25.86 -10.16
C ASN A 40 6.19 25.71 -10.04
N GLU A 41 5.57 25.17 -11.08
CA GLU A 41 4.13 24.93 -11.18
C GLU A 41 3.82 23.45 -10.96
N TYR A 42 2.58 23.14 -10.58
CA TYR A 42 2.07 21.78 -10.50
C TYR A 42 2.16 21.04 -11.84
N PHE A 43 2.26 19.71 -11.76
CA PHE A 43 2.25 18.84 -12.93
C PHE A 43 1.07 19.17 -13.86
N LYS A 44 1.39 19.30 -15.16
CA LYS A 44 0.41 19.43 -16.24
C LYS A 44 0.57 18.28 -17.19
N PHE A 45 -0.50 17.52 -17.41
CA PHE A 45 -0.50 16.40 -18.34
C PHE A 45 -0.13 16.88 -19.76
N LYS A 46 0.85 16.18 -20.37
CA LYS A 46 1.33 16.46 -21.73
C LYS A 46 0.87 15.35 -22.68
N ASN A 47 1.25 14.11 -22.38
CA ASN A 47 0.87 12.92 -23.14
C ASN A 47 0.98 11.66 -22.26
N GLN A 48 0.37 10.56 -22.72
CA GLN A 48 0.31 9.31 -21.97
C GLN A 48 1.69 8.65 -21.78
N LYS A 49 2.58 8.73 -22.78
CA LYS A 49 3.90 8.08 -22.73
C LYS A 49 4.77 8.68 -21.62
N ASP A 50 4.80 10.00 -21.52
CA ASP A 50 5.54 10.70 -20.47
C ASP A 50 4.90 10.49 -19.10
N TYR A 51 3.57 10.42 -19.03
CA TYR A 51 2.83 10.12 -17.81
C TYR A 51 3.17 8.74 -17.26
N GLU A 52 3.19 7.70 -18.10
CA GLU A 52 3.59 6.34 -17.69
C GLU A 52 5.06 6.29 -17.26
N LYS A 53 5.96 6.95 -18.00
CA LYS A 53 7.38 7.01 -17.64
C LYS A 53 7.59 7.69 -16.29
N LEU A 54 6.90 8.80 -16.05
CA LEU A 54 6.92 9.54 -14.78
C LEU A 54 6.38 8.66 -13.64
N GLY A 55 5.25 7.99 -13.85
CA GLY A 55 4.67 7.06 -12.88
C GLY A 55 5.65 5.94 -12.48
N ASN A 56 6.37 5.37 -13.43
CA ASN A 56 7.38 4.34 -13.17
C ASN A 56 8.59 4.87 -12.38
N ILE A 57 9.00 6.11 -12.58
CA ILE A 57 10.08 6.73 -11.81
C ILE A 57 9.61 7.04 -10.39
N ILE A 58 8.42 7.64 -10.24
CA ILE A 58 7.84 7.93 -8.93
C ILE A 58 7.67 6.66 -8.11
N GLN A 59 7.24 5.56 -8.72
CA GLN A 59 7.13 4.28 -8.03
C GLN A 59 8.48 3.86 -7.42
N LYS A 60 9.56 3.90 -8.21
CA LYS A 60 10.90 3.57 -7.71
C LYS A 60 11.38 4.57 -6.64
N TYR A 61 11.09 5.86 -6.82
CA TYR A 61 11.41 6.91 -5.85
C TYR A 61 10.73 6.66 -4.50
N VAL A 62 9.46 6.28 -4.50
CA VAL A 62 8.73 5.91 -3.28
C VAL A 62 9.36 4.69 -2.60
N GLN A 63 9.74 3.66 -3.38
CA GLN A 63 10.39 2.47 -2.85
C GLN A 63 11.80 2.75 -2.28
N GLU A 64 12.57 3.66 -2.90
CA GLU A 64 13.84 4.15 -2.36
C GLU A 64 13.65 4.89 -1.03
N ILE A 65 12.59 5.70 -0.89
CA ILE A 65 12.26 6.33 0.41
C ILE A 65 11.86 5.28 1.46
N ILE A 66 11.07 4.26 1.08
CA ILE A 66 10.67 3.17 1.99
C ILE A 66 11.89 2.49 2.61
N THR A 67 12.93 2.23 1.82
CA THR A 67 14.17 1.62 2.33
C THR A 67 15.04 2.62 3.08
N GLN A 68 15.29 3.80 2.52
CA GLN A 68 16.27 4.76 3.06
C GLN A 68 15.76 5.55 4.28
N LYS A 69 14.51 6.05 4.23
CA LYS A 69 13.94 6.86 5.32
C LYS A 69 13.32 5.98 6.41
N TYR A 70 12.59 4.94 6.01
CA TYR A 70 11.83 4.11 6.94
C TYR A 70 12.53 2.82 7.34
N GLY A 71 13.64 2.46 6.68
CA GLY A 71 14.45 1.30 7.06
C GLY A 71 13.79 -0.06 6.77
N LEU A 72 12.74 -0.10 5.93
CA LEU A 72 12.13 -1.36 5.53
C LEU A 72 13.06 -2.11 4.56
N ILE A 73 13.10 -3.43 4.68
CA ILE A 73 13.86 -4.31 3.81
C ILE A 73 13.01 -4.68 2.59
N GLU A 74 13.59 -4.53 1.40
CA GLU A 74 13.00 -5.08 0.18
C GLU A 74 13.26 -6.59 0.12
N MET A 75 12.18 -7.38 0.09
CA MET A 75 12.24 -8.83 0.00
C MET A 75 11.59 -9.32 -1.29
N PHE A 76 12.12 -10.40 -1.86
CA PHE A 76 11.59 -10.99 -3.09
C PHE A 76 10.93 -12.34 -2.81
N ILE A 77 9.66 -12.46 -3.19
CA ILE A 77 8.86 -13.67 -3.04
C ILE A 77 8.62 -14.37 -4.39
N PRO A 78 8.44 -15.70 -4.39
CA PRO A 78 8.52 -16.57 -3.21
C PRO A 78 9.97 -16.88 -2.80
N LEU A 79 10.19 -17.18 -1.53
CA LEU A 79 11.52 -17.46 -0.95
C LEU A 79 12.15 -18.74 -1.54
N ASP A 80 11.33 -19.71 -1.93
CA ASP A 80 11.72 -21.01 -2.49
C ASP A 80 11.83 -21.01 -4.03
N SER A 81 12.19 -19.87 -4.63
CA SER A 81 12.30 -19.70 -6.09
C SER A 81 13.70 -20.00 -6.64
N ASN A 82 13.77 -20.63 -7.82
CA ASN A 82 15.04 -20.77 -8.54
C ASN A 82 15.55 -19.38 -8.99
N PRO A 83 16.85 -19.21 -9.26
CA PRO A 83 17.43 -17.93 -9.68
C PRO A 83 16.75 -17.28 -10.90
N ASN A 84 16.22 -18.10 -11.81
CA ASN A 84 15.56 -17.64 -13.05
C ASN A 84 14.04 -17.53 -12.93
N ASP A 85 13.46 -17.91 -11.78
CA ASP A 85 12.01 -17.78 -11.58
C ASP A 85 11.62 -16.32 -11.34
N PRO A 86 10.49 -15.88 -11.89
CA PRO A 86 10.04 -14.51 -11.70
C PRO A 86 9.65 -14.30 -10.24
N LYS A 87 10.01 -13.13 -9.70
CA LYS A 87 9.78 -12.77 -8.29
C LYS A 87 8.99 -11.47 -8.18
N CYS A 88 8.30 -11.32 -7.06
CA CYS A 88 7.60 -10.10 -6.67
C CYS A 88 8.29 -9.48 -5.47
N ASN A 89 8.55 -8.17 -5.50
CA ASN A 89 9.09 -7.47 -4.34
C ASN A 89 7.98 -7.07 -3.36
N ILE A 90 8.26 -7.19 -2.08
CA ILE A 90 7.50 -6.68 -0.94
C ILE A 90 8.44 -5.87 -0.06
N PHE A 91 7.90 -5.13 0.92
CA PHE A 91 8.71 -4.40 1.88
C PHE A 91 8.24 -4.72 3.30
N MET A 92 9.19 -4.93 4.21
CA MET A 92 8.87 -5.34 5.57
C MET A 92 9.93 -4.90 6.57
N THR A 93 9.56 -4.80 7.85
CA THR A 93 10.54 -4.61 8.93
C THR A 93 11.45 -5.84 9.05
N GLU A 94 12.72 -5.64 9.41
CA GLU A 94 13.73 -6.71 9.51
C GLU A 94 13.37 -7.80 10.55
N SER A 95 12.72 -7.42 11.65
CA SER A 95 12.21 -8.32 12.69
C SER A 95 11.31 -9.44 12.14
N LEU A 96 10.55 -9.17 11.08
CA LEU A 96 9.67 -10.14 10.43
C LEU A 96 10.42 -11.15 9.54
N ILE A 97 11.68 -10.88 9.19
CA ILE A 97 12.52 -11.80 8.40
C ILE A 97 13.18 -12.82 9.34
N ASN A 98 13.85 -12.33 10.38
CA ASN A 98 14.73 -13.15 11.19
C ASN A 98 14.19 -13.45 12.60
N GLN A 99 12.99 -12.98 12.98
CA GLN A 99 12.34 -13.19 14.30
C GLN A 99 13.20 -12.92 15.55
N THR A 100 14.41 -12.38 15.39
CA THR A 100 15.48 -12.38 16.41
C THR A 100 15.93 -10.96 16.77
N SER A 101 15.53 -9.95 16.01
CA SER A 101 15.90 -8.55 16.27
C SER A 101 14.68 -7.75 16.71
N ASN A 102 14.60 -7.48 18.02
CA ASN A 102 13.59 -6.63 18.67
C ASN A 102 12.16 -6.78 18.11
N PRO A 103 11.58 -8.00 18.16
CA PRO A 103 10.27 -8.25 17.59
C PRO A 103 9.20 -7.41 18.29
N LYS A 104 8.31 -6.81 17.51
CA LYS A 104 7.26 -5.94 18.04
C LYS A 104 5.96 -6.71 18.21
N SER A 105 5.19 -6.35 19.23
CA SER A 105 3.88 -6.95 19.48
C SER A 105 2.81 -6.49 18.49
N LYS A 106 3.04 -5.39 17.76
CA LYS A 106 2.09 -4.79 16.82
C LYS A 106 2.59 -4.87 15.38
N LEU A 107 1.71 -5.23 14.45
CA LEU A 107 2.02 -5.36 13.02
C LEU A 107 0.99 -4.61 12.17
N LEU A 108 1.48 -3.77 11.26
CA LEU A 108 0.67 -3.03 10.30
C LEU A 108 0.79 -3.63 8.91
N LEU A 109 -0.34 -4.11 8.37
CA LEU A 109 -0.45 -4.63 7.02
C LEU A 109 -0.98 -3.54 6.09
N LEU A 110 -0.25 -3.26 5.01
CA LEU A 110 -0.60 -2.26 4.02
C LEU A 110 -0.92 -2.94 2.68
N ILE A 111 -2.21 -3.02 2.34
CA ILE A 111 -2.73 -3.83 1.24
C ILE A 111 -3.35 -2.93 0.16
N GLN A 112 -2.61 -2.75 -0.93
CA GLN A 112 -3.03 -1.93 -2.07
C GLN A 112 -4.21 -2.52 -2.87
N GLY A 113 -4.85 -1.65 -3.64
CA GLY A 113 -5.86 -2.02 -4.63
C GLY A 113 -5.30 -2.65 -5.91
N SER A 114 -6.17 -2.84 -6.90
CA SER A 114 -5.77 -3.28 -8.24
C SER A 114 -5.29 -2.12 -9.12
N GLY A 115 -4.61 -2.47 -10.22
CA GLY A 115 -4.20 -1.53 -11.25
C GLY A 115 -2.68 -1.42 -11.37
N ALA A 116 -2.22 -0.28 -11.88
CA ALA A 116 -0.80 -0.06 -12.17
C ALA A 116 0.02 0.40 -10.95
N VAL A 117 -0.50 0.21 -9.73
CA VAL A 117 0.23 0.49 -8.47
C VAL A 117 1.09 -0.70 -8.06
N ARG A 118 2.16 -0.41 -7.32
CA ARG A 118 3.11 -1.37 -6.72
C ARG A 118 3.32 -1.02 -5.26
N ALA A 119 3.99 -1.90 -4.53
CA ALA A 119 4.21 -1.75 -3.10
C ALA A 119 4.62 -0.33 -2.72
N GLY A 120 3.87 0.23 -1.76
CA GLY A 120 4.07 1.58 -1.25
C GLY A 120 3.10 2.62 -1.82
N LEU A 121 2.36 2.32 -2.91
CA LEU A 121 1.44 3.25 -3.55
C LEU A 121 -0.02 2.84 -3.36
N TRP A 122 -0.85 3.82 -3.00
CA TRP A 122 -2.31 3.73 -3.12
C TRP A 122 -2.77 4.09 -4.52
N ALA A 123 -2.17 5.14 -5.10
CA ALA A 123 -2.52 5.62 -6.44
C ALA A 123 -1.40 6.43 -7.09
N ARG A 124 -1.00 6.02 -8.31
CA ARG A 124 -0.01 6.76 -9.11
C ARG A 124 -0.50 8.17 -9.46
N SER A 125 -1.77 8.30 -9.82
CA SER A 125 -2.37 9.59 -10.18
C SER A 125 -2.36 10.57 -9.02
N VAL A 126 -2.60 10.13 -7.80
CA VAL A 126 -2.56 11.00 -6.62
C VAL A 126 -1.11 11.44 -6.33
N CYS A 127 -0.14 10.53 -6.45
CA CYS A 127 1.28 10.89 -6.30
C CYS A 127 1.72 11.98 -7.29
N ILE A 128 1.20 11.96 -8.52
CA ILE A 128 1.56 12.91 -9.58
C ILE A 128 0.82 14.24 -9.45
N ASN A 129 -0.48 14.19 -9.15
CA ASN A 129 -1.36 15.37 -9.24
C ASN A 129 -1.64 16.05 -7.89
N ASP A 130 -1.26 15.43 -6.78
CA ASP A 130 -1.46 15.96 -5.43
C ASP A 130 -0.14 15.89 -4.63
N SER A 131 0.14 14.74 -4.03
CA SER A 131 1.29 14.57 -3.15
C SER A 131 1.60 13.10 -2.88
N LEU A 132 2.85 12.80 -2.50
CA LEU A 132 3.19 11.47 -2.00
C LEU A 132 2.51 11.18 -0.66
N ILE A 133 2.27 12.19 0.18
CA ILE A 133 1.54 12.04 1.45
C ILE A 133 0.18 11.36 1.22
N ARG A 134 -0.57 11.79 0.21
CA ARG A 134 -1.89 11.21 -0.08
C ARG A 134 -1.83 9.98 -0.98
N GLY A 135 -0.85 9.91 -1.87
CA GLY A 135 -0.74 8.83 -2.86
C GLY A 135 -0.02 7.57 -2.38
N THR A 136 0.62 7.60 -1.21
CA THR A 136 1.50 6.53 -0.73
C THR A 136 1.21 6.12 0.71
N VAL A 137 1.90 5.09 1.16
CA VAL A 137 1.84 4.57 2.52
C VAL A 137 2.53 5.46 3.57
N PHE A 138 3.19 6.56 3.18
CA PHE A 138 4.07 7.33 4.09
C PHE A 138 3.43 7.75 5.41
N PRO A 139 2.21 8.31 5.47
CA PRO A 139 1.60 8.66 6.76
C PRO A 139 1.43 7.46 7.69
N PHE A 140 1.19 6.28 7.13
CA PHE A 140 1.06 5.04 7.90
C PHE A 140 2.42 4.51 8.38
N LEU A 141 3.49 4.76 7.62
CA LEU A 141 4.86 4.41 8.05
C LEU A 141 5.38 5.35 9.14
N ASP A 142 5.08 6.66 9.05
CA ASP A 142 5.38 7.61 10.11
C ASP A 142 4.63 7.19 11.40
N TYR A 143 3.33 6.90 11.32
CA TYR A 143 2.53 6.38 12.44
C TYR A 143 3.08 5.07 13.01
N ALA A 144 3.44 4.12 12.15
CA ALA A 144 3.99 2.83 12.56
C ALA A 144 5.29 3.00 13.34
N LYS A 145 6.16 3.92 12.93
CA LYS A 145 7.40 4.23 13.64
C LYS A 145 7.12 4.84 15.01
N GLU A 146 6.22 5.81 15.09
CA GLU A 146 5.86 6.51 16.33
C GLU A 146 5.18 5.60 17.36
N ASN A 147 4.43 4.60 16.89
CA ASN A 147 3.64 3.71 17.75
C ASN A 147 4.24 2.32 17.89
N ASP A 148 5.50 2.13 17.51
CA ASP A 148 6.23 0.88 17.62
C ASP A 148 5.52 -0.32 16.97
N PHE A 149 5.31 -0.21 15.66
CA PHE A 149 4.79 -1.27 14.79
C PHE A 149 5.91 -1.89 13.96
N ASP A 150 5.78 -3.18 13.71
CA ASP A 150 6.33 -3.81 12.52
C ASP A 150 5.40 -3.53 11.33
N VAL A 151 5.95 -3.53 10.13
CA VAL A 151 5.21 -3.20 8.91
C VAL A 151 5.43 -4.27 7.86
N LEU A 152 4.36 -4.62 7.13
CA LEU A 152 4.41 -5.45 5.94
C LEU A 152 3.59 -4.80 4.81
N ILE A 153 4.27 -4.45 3.71
CA ILE A 153 3.70 -3.83 2.52
C ILE A 153 3.54 -4.87 1.42
N PHE A 154 2.29 -5.06 0.98
CA PHE A 154 1.93 -6.06 -0.01
C PHE A 154 2.15 -5.54 -1.44
N ASN A 155 2.31 -6.44 -2.41
CA ASN A 155 2.44 -6.12 -3.84
C ASN A 155 1.70 -7.13 -4.76
N PRO A 156 0.38 -7.30 -4.59
CA PRO A 156 -0.38 -8.32 -5.30
C PRO A 156 -0.51 -8.07 -6.81
N ASN A 157 -0.27 -6.83 -7.28
CA ASN A 157 -0.37 -6.49 -8.70
C ASN A 157 0.86 -6.92 -9.50
N PHE A 158 2.02 -7.11 -8.87
CA PHE A 158 3.21 -7.60 -9.56
C PHE A 158 3.22 -9.13 -9.63
N ASN A 159 2.26 -9.69 -10.38
CA ASN A 159 1.94 -11.12 -10.39
C ASN A 159 2.46 -11.91 -11.60
N SER A 160 3.16 -11.24 -12.52
CA SER A 160 3.80 -11.88 -13.67
C SER A 160 5.03 -11.10 -14.10
N ASP A 161 5.98 -11.82 -14.68
CA ASP A 161 7.13 -11.21 -15.33
C ASP A 161 6.71 -10.45 -16.60
N SER A 162 7.22 -9.23 -16.75
CA SER A 162 6.83 -8.35 -17.85
C SER A 162 7.37 -8.78 -19.21
N LYS A 163 8.40 -9.64 -19.26
CA LYS A 163 9.02 -10.09 -20.52
C LYS A 163 8.42 -11.38 -21.03
N THR A 164 8.16 -12.32 -20.12
CA THR A 164 7.73 -13.69 -20.41
C THR A 164 6.24 -13.91 -20.15
N ASN A 165 5.56 -12.99 -19.46
CA ASN A 165 4.20 -13.15 -18.94
C ASN A 165 4.03 -14.36 -18.01
N LYS A 166 5.12 -15.01 -17.58
CA LYS A 166 5.08 -16.12 -16.62
C LYS A 166 4.55 -15.60 -15.30
N LYS A 167 3.52 -16.27 -14.76
CA LYS A 167 2.95 -15.95 -13.45
C LYS A 167 3.96 -16.23 -12.34
N ILE A 168 3.97 -15.37 -11.34
CA ILE A 168 4.83 -15.50 -10.16
C ILE A 168 4.14 -16.48 -9.21
N LYS A 169 4.85 -17.57 -8.88
CA LYS A 169 4.38 -18.62 -7.97
C LYS A 169 3.96 -17.99 -6.63
N HIS A 170 2.83 -18.41 -6.09
CA HIS A 170 2.21 -17.88 -4.86
C HIS A 170 1.73 -16.42 -4.94
N ASN A 171 1.87 -15.76 -6.08
CA ASN A 171 1.38 -14.40 -6.32
C ASN A 171 0.44 -14.32 -7.52
N GLU A 172 -0.16 -15.43 -7.97
CA GLU A 172 -0.97 -15.47 -9.19
C GLU A 172 -2.26 -14.65 -9.08
N SER A 173 -2.71 -14.41 -7.84
CA SER A 173 -3.85 -13.58 -7.49
C SER A 173 -3.58 -12.80 -6.20
N HIS A 174 -4.38 -11.75 -5.96
CA HIS A 174 -4.36 -11.01 -4.70
C HIS A 174 -4.54 -11.92 -3.48
N GLY A 175 -5.45 -12.90 -3.56
CA GLY A 175 -5.68 -13.86 -2.48
C GLY A 175 -4.50 -14.82 -2.26
N ASN A 176 -3.86 -15.30 -3.34
CA ASN A 176 -2.66 -16.13 -3.21
C ASN A 176 -1.51 -15.36 -2.57
N HIS A 177 -1.30 -14.11 -2.99
CA HIS A 177 -0.31 -13.22 -2.39
C HIS A 177 -0.51 -13.10 -0.88
N GLY A 178 -1.73 -12.76 -0.46
CA GLY A 178 -2.04 -12.59 0.95
C GLY A 178 -1.81 -13.87 1.75
N LYS A 179 -2.31 -15.01 1.26
CA LYS A 179 -2.11 -16.31 1.94
C LYS A 179 -0.64 -16.64 2.12
N TYR A 180 0.16 -16.47 1.06
CA TYR A 180 1.59 -16.75 1.11
C TYR A 180 2.31 -15.88 2.15
N LEU A 181 2.04 -14.57 2.17
CA LEU A 181 2.62 -13.67 3.15
C LEU A 181 2.18 -14.01 4.58
N TRP A 182 0.91 -14.41 4.74
CA TRP A 182 0.38 -14.82 6.02
C TRP A 182 1.08 -16.05 6.57
N GLU A 183 1.18 -17.11 5.77
CA GLU A 183 1.82 -18.38 6.15
C GLU A 183 3.32 -18.22 6.38
N THR A 184 3.99 -17.42 5.55
CA THR A 184 5.46 -17.30 5.56
C THR A 184 5.93 -16.36 6.67
N PHE A 185 5.29 -15.19 6.81
CA PHE A 185 5.80 -14.12 7.67
C PHE A 185 4.88 -13.80 8.86
N ILE A 186 3.57 -13.64 8.63
CA ILE A 186 2.65 -13.15 9.68
C ILE A 186 2.46 -14.20 10.77
N ARG A 187 2.16 -15.45 10.38
CA ARG A 187 1.93 -16.56 11.31
C ARG A 187 3.10 -16.73 12.27
N ASN A 188 4.32 -16.66 11.75
CA ASN A 188 5.55 -16.86 12.51
C ASN A 188 6.04 -15.58 13.23
N SER A 189 5.41 -14.42 13.01
CA SER A 189 5.76 -13.19 13.72
C SER A 189 5.26 -13.23 15.17
N GLN A 190 5.95 -12.52 16.06
CA GLN A 190 5.55 -12.32 17.46
C GLN A 190 4.42 -11.30 17.63
N ALA A 191 3.88 -10.74 16.53
CA ALA A 191 2.89 -9.69 16.61
C ALA A 191 1.52 -10.23 17.04
N HIS A 192 1.08 -9.93 18.25
CA HIS A 192 -0.24 -10.32 18.74
C HIS A 192 -1.35 -9.35 18.30
N ASP A 193 -0.99 -8.11 17.94
CA ASP A 193 -1.97 -7.10 17.54
C ASP A 193 -1.72 -6.64 16.09
N ILE A 194 -2.58 -7.10 15.19
CA ILE A 194 -2.48 -6.84 13.75
C ILE A 194 -3.51 -5.78 13.34
N TYR A 195 -3.03 -4.79 12.60
CA TYR A 195 -3.80 -3.67 12.08
C TYR A 195 -3.69 -3.67 10.55
N ILE A 196 -4.79 -3.43 9.85
CA ILE A 196 -4.84 -3.58 8.39
C ILE A 196 -5.37 -2.30 7.77
N VAL A 197 -4.64 -1.75 6.79
CA VAL A 197 -5.18 -0.75 5.85
C VAL A 197 -5.32 -1.42 4.50
N ALA A 198 -6.55 -1.46 3.99
CA ALA A 198 -6.89 -2.18 2.77
C ALA A 198 -7.67 -1.28 1.80
N HIS A 199 -7.04 -0.92 0.69
CA HIS A 199 -7.67 -0.10 -0.34
C HIS A 199 -8.29 -0.95 -1.45
N SER A 200 -9.51 -0.62 -1.87
CA SER A 200 -10.13 -1.25 -3.06
C SER A 200 -10.10 -2.78 -2.96
N ARG A 201 -9.50 -3.46 -3.95
CA ARG A 201 -9.33 -4.93 -3.96
C ARG A 201 -8.44 -5.49 -2.82
N GLY A 202 -7.76 -4.64 -2.05
CA GLY A 202 -7.18 -5.01 -0.77
C GLY A 202 -8.23 -5.53 0.22
N GLY A 203 -9.48 -5.06 0.11
CA GLY A 203 -10.64 -5.58 0.85
C GLY A 203 -10.83 -7.07 0.64
N ALA A 204 -10.95 -7.50 -0.62
CA ALA A 204 -11.09 -8.90 -0.99
C ALA A 204 -9.91 -9.77 -0.53
N THR A 205 -8.69 -9.22 -0.53
CA THR A 205 -7.52 -9.90 0.03
C THR A 205 -7.70 -10.14 1.52
N THR A 206 -8.15 -9.13 2.25
CA THR A 206 -8.44 -9.20 3.68
C THR A 206 -9.56 -10.21 3.97
N THR A 207 -10.62 -10.24 3.15
CA THR A 207 -11.67 -11.26 3.23
C THR A 207 -11.13 -12.68 3.07
N VAL A 208 -10.23 -12.90 2.10
CA VAL A 208 -9.58 -14.22 1.88
C VAL A 208 -8.78 -14.62 3.11
N LEU A 209 -7.98 -13.72 3.68
CA LEU A 209 -7.21 -13.95 4.90
C LEU A 209 -8.12 -14.33 6.06
N MET A 210 -9.14 -13.51 6.33
CA MET A 210 -10.12 -13.75 7.40
C MET A 210 -10.83 -15.09 7.25
N ASN A 211 -11.19 -15.49 6.03
CA ASN A 211 -11.89 -16.74 5.80
C ASN A 211 -10.98 -17.97 5.88
N THR A 212 -9.73 -17.84 5.47
CA THR A 212 -8.77 -18.95 5.43
C THR A 212 -8.15 -19.21 6.81
N PHE A 213 -7.95 -18.14 7.58
CA PHE A 213 -7.18 -18.17 8.83
C PHE A 213 -7.99 -17.70 10.03
N TRP A 214 -9.31 -17.98 10.06
CA TRP A 214 -10.25 -17.32 10.98
C TRP A 214 -9.83 -17.37 12.45
N ASP A 215 -9.37 -18.50 12.95
CA ASP A 215 -9.05 -18.65 14.38
C ASP A 215 -7.86 -17.78 14.81
N GLU A 216 -6.77 -17.78 14.05
CA GLU A 216 -5.63 -16.88 14.30
C GLU A 216 -5.94 -15.42 13.92
N PHE A 217 -6.77 -15.21 12.90
CA PHE A 217 -7.16 -13.88 12.43
C PHE A 217 -8.01 -13.15 13.48
N LYS A 218 -9.03 -13.79 14.03
CA LYS A 218 -9.92 -13.17 15.02
C LYS A 218 -9.22 -12.87 16.34
N GLU A 219 -8.21 -13.68 16.69
CA GLU A 219 -7.39 -13.46 17.88
C GLU A 219 -6.43 -12.28 17.69
N ARG A 220 -5.75 -12.21 16.55
CA ARG A 220 -4.65 -11.25 16.34
C ARG A 220 -5.08 -9.94 15.71
N VAL A 221 -6.06 -9.94 14.81
CA VAL A 221 -6.47 -8.73 14.09
C VAL A 221 -7.36 -7.86 14.98
N LYS A 222 -6.92 -6.62 15.20
CA LYS A 222 -7.56 -5.68 16.12
C LYS A 222 -8.35 -4.58 15.43
N ALA A 223 -7.93 -4.20 14.23
CA ALA A 223 -8.55 -3.12 13.48
C ALA A 223 -8.33 -3.29 11.98
N ILE A 224 -9.37 -3.02 11.19
CA ILE A 224 -9.32 -3.03 9.74
C ILE A 224 -9.89 -1.72 9.21
N ALA A 225 -9.05 -0.93 8.57
CA ALA A 225 -9.43 0.28 7.86
C ALA A 225 -9.52 -0.01 6.36
N PHE A 226 -10.75 -0.15 5.89
CA PHE A 226 -11.05 -0.24 4.47
C PHE A 226 -11.15 1.15 3.85
N THR A 227 -10.73 1.28 2.60
CA THR A 227 -10.86 2.54 1.84
C THR A 227 -11.39 2.24 0.46
N ASP A 228 -12.66 2.54 0.25
CA ASP A 228 -13.44 2.27 -0.96
C ASP A 228 -13.27 0.81 -1.42
N ALA A 229 -13.42 -0.10 -0.46
CA ALA A 229 -13.01 -1.48 -0.63
C ALA A 229 -14.01 -2.33 -1.42
N VAL A 230 -13.48 -3.29 -2.16
CA VAL A 230 -14.27 -4.38 -2.74
C VAL A 230 -14.26 -5.52 -1.75
N HIS A 231 -15.44 -5.90 -1.29
CA HIS A 231 -15.62 -6.97 -0.32
C HIS A 231 -15.99 -8.29 -1.01
N GLY A 232 -15.40 -9.40 -0.57
CA GLY A 232 -15.70 -10.75 -1.05
C GLY A 232 -16.65 -11.53 -0.14
N TYR A 233 -17.46 -10.84 0.66
CA TYR A 233 -18.28 -11.46 1.70
C TYR A 233 -19.53 -12.10 1.10
N ASN A 234 -19.56 -13.43 1.09
CA ASN A 234 -20.77 -14.21 0.84
C ASN A 234 -21.04 -15.04 2.10
N ASN A 235 -22.27 -14.99 2.63
CA ASN A 235 -22.72 -15.80 3.76
C ASN A 235 -21.80 -15.73 5.01
N LEU A 236 -21.55 -14.51 5.52
CA LEU A 236 -20.80 -14.34 6.78
C LEU A 236 -21.51 -15.04 7.94
N SER A 237 -20.74 -15.76 8.76
CA SER A 237 -21.24 -16.26 10.05
C SER A 237 -21.52 -15.10 11.00
N ASN A 238 -22.40 -15.31 11.99
CA ASN A 238 -22.69 -14.29 13.00
C ASN A 238 -21.43 -13.79 13.72
N GLU A 239 -20.49 -14.69 14.04
CA GLU A 239 -19.21 -14.36 14.69
C GLU A 239 -18.37 -13.41 13.83
N LYS A 240 -18.24 -13.69 12.52
CA LYS A 240 -17.49 -12.84 11.58
C LYS A 240 -18.17 -11.48 11.40
N SER A 241 -19.50 -11.46 11.31
CA SER A 241 -20.28 -10.23 11.24
C SER A 241 -20.06 -9.33 12.46
N GLN A 242 -20.14 -9.88 13.67
CA GLN A 242 -19.91 -9.14 14.92
C GLN A 242 -18.47 -8.63 15.03
N PHE A 243 -17.50 -9.45 14.60
CA PHE A 243 -16.11 -9.04 14.54
C PHE A 243 -15.91 -7.84 13.61
N LEU A 244 -16.47 -7.88 12.39
CA LEU A 244 -16.35 -6.78 11.43
C LEU A 244 -17.04 -5.51 11.95
N GLU A 245 -18.22 -5.63 12.55
CA GLU A 245 -18.95 -4.50 13.14
C GLU A 245 -18.14 -3.79 14.23
N SER A 246 -17.42 -4.57 15.03
CA SER A 246 -16.65 -4.04 16.15
C SER A 246 -15.29 -3.51 15.72
N ASN A 247 -14.67 -4.09 14.69
CA ASN A 247 -13.25 -3.91 14.39
C ASN A 247 -12.96 -3.31 13.02
N SER A 248 -13.97 -2.90 12.25
CA SER A 248 -13.71 -2.36 10.91
C SER A 248 -14.62 -1.21 10.50
N TYR A 249 -14.05 -0.29 9.72
CA TYR A 249 -14.73 0.80 9.02
C TYR A 249 -14.29 0.84 7.57
N ASP A 250 -15.17 1.36 6.69
CA ASP A 250 -14.86 1.59 5.27
C ASP A 250 -15.07 3.06 4.92
N TRP A 251 -13.99 3.76 4.58
CA TRP A 251 -14.02 5.14 4.11
C TRP A 251 -14.13 5.17 2.58
N VAL A 252 -15.33 5.48 2.08
CA VAL A 252 -15.66 5.39 0.65
C VAL A 252 -15.64 6.75 -0.04
N ALA A 253 -15.62 6.74 -1.38
CA ALA A 253 -15.69 7.96 -2.16
C ALA A 253 -17.07 8.63 -1.98
N SER A 254 -17.08 9.90 -1.58
CA SER A 254 -18.31 10.63 -1.30
C SER A 254 -18.09 12.14 -1.39
N ASN A 255 -19.18 12.89 -1.63
CA ASN A 255 -19.18 14.35 -1.61
C ASN A 255 -19.45 14.93 -0.22
N LYS A 256 -19.63 14.07 0.79
CA LYS A 256 -19.87 14.48 2.19
C LYS A 256 -18.54 14.75 2.90
N PRO A 257 -18.52 15.56 3.98
CA PRO A 257 -17.33 15.74 4.80
C PRO A 257 -16.76 14.42 5.31
N LEU A 258 -15.45 14.39 5.58
CA LEU A 258 -14.76 13.25 6.19
C LEU A 258 -15.51 12.77 7.45
N ASP A 259 -15.61 11.46 7.61
CA ASP A 259 -16.31 10.76 8.71
C ASP A 259 -17.83 10.91 8.75
N HIS A 260 -18.45 11.56 7.75
CA HIS A 260 -19.91 11.56 7.65
C HIS A 260 -20.43 10.12 7.49
N PRO A 261 -21.34 9.63 8.35
CA PRO A 261 -21.89 8.29 8.23
C PRO A 261 -22.71 8.11 6.95
N LEU A 262 -22.48 7.03 6.22
CA LEU A 262 -23.17 6.70 4.97
C LEU A 262 -24.00 5.41 5.07
N GLY A 263 -23.99 4.77 6.24
CA GLY A 263 -24.73 3.54 6.53
C GLY A 263 -23.81 2.39 6.90
N THR A 264 -24.29 1.17 6.66
CA THR A 264 -23.57 -0.07 6.97
C THR A 264 -23.72 -1.05 5.81
N SER A 265 -22.66 -1.78 5.48
CA SER A 265 -22.69 -2.88 4.51
C SER A 265 -21.88 -4.05 5.03
N ASN A 266 -22.42 -5.28 4.95
CA ASN A 266 -21.78 -6.49 5.48
C ASN A 266 -21.27 -6.32 6.92
N SER A 267 -22.07 -5.67 7.77
CA SER A 267 -21.75 -5.34 9.16
C SER A 267 -20.64 -4.30 9.35
N ILE A 268 -20.10 -3.73 8.28
CA ILE A 268 -19.06 -2.69 8.33
C ILE A 268 -19.70 -1.31 8.25
N LYS A 269 -19.36 -0.41 9.17
CA LYS A 269 -19.82 0.99 9.09
C LYS A 269 -19.11 1.69 7.94
N ILE A 270 -19.89 2.35 7.10
CA ILE A 270 -19.41 3.11 5.95
C ILE A 270 -19.37 4.59 6.31
N LEU A 271 -18.21 5.19 6.11
CA LEU A 271 -17.94 6.60 6.36
C LEU A 271 -17.51 7.29 5.06
N SER A 272 -17.78 8.59 4.94
CA SER A 272 -17.22 9.38 3.86
C SER A 272 -15.71 9.55 4.05
N SER A 273 -14.93 9.33 3.01
CA SER A 273 -13.49 9.69 2.96
C SER A 273 -13.23 11.19 2.83
N GLY A 274 -14.28 12.01 2.65
CA GLY A 274 -14.14 13.44 2.36
C GLY A 274 -13.68 13.75 0.93
N HIS A 275 -13.66 12.75 0.03
CA HIS A 275 -13.27 12.93 -1.36
C HIS A 275 -14.14 12.11 -2.32
N THR A 276 -14.45 12.66 -3.49
CA THR A 276 -15.38 12.06 -4.48
C THR A 276 -14.73 11.04 -5.43
N LYS A 277 -13.45 10.76 -5.26
CA LYS A 277 -12.66 9.94 -6.19
C LYS A 277 -12.06 8.76 -5.47
N HIS A 278 -12.26 7.58 -6.06
CA HIS A 278 -11.79 6.29 -5.56
C HIS A 278 -10.33 6.32 -5.11
N GLU A 279 -9.45 6.81 -5.98
CA GLU A 279 -8.01 6.77 -5.78
C GLU A 279 -7.50 7.70 -4.67
N TYR A 280 -8.34 8.65 -4.22
CA TYR A 280 -8.01 9.60 -3.14
C TYR A 280 -8.50 9.16 -1.76
N THR A 281 -9.32 8.10 -1.68
CA THR A 281 -10.02 7.75 -0.44
C THR A 281 -9.07 7.44 0.71
N THR A 282 -8.01 6.65 0.48
CA THR A 282 -6.99 6.35 1.50
C THR A 282 -6.23 7.60 1.95
N GLY A 283 -5.75 8.40 1.00
CA GLY A 283 -5.01 9.63 1.29
C GLY A 283 -5.87 10.75 1.90
N SER A 284 -7.19 10.71 1.76
CA SER A 284 -8.08 11.70 2.36
C SER A 284 -8.55 11.26 3.74
N ALA A 285 -8.73 9.95 3.95
CA ALA A 285 -9.19 9.37 5.20
C ALA A 285 -8.07 9.05 6.20
N TYR A 286 -6.78 9.10 5.82
CA TYR A 286 -5.70 8.65 6.71
C TYR A 286 -5.74 9.28 8.12
N PRO A 287 -6.05 10.58 8.33
CA PRO A 287 -6.08 11.13 9.70
C PRO A 287 -7.11 10.42 10.59
N SER A 288 -8.30 10.12 10.05
CA SER A 288 -9.35 9.39 10.76
C SER A 288 -9.02 7.92 10.95
N ILE A 289 -8.33 7.31 9.97
CA ILE A 289 -7.82 5.93 10.09
C ILE A 289 -6.81 5.82 11.24
N LEU A 290 -5.86 6.75 11.33
CA LEU A 290 -4.87 6.76 12.40
C LEU A 290 -5.54 6.97 13.76
N THR A 291 -6.51 7.89 13.84
CA THR A 291 -7.33 8.09 15.06
C THR A 291 -8.07 6.82 15.47
N PHE A 292 -8.68 6.12 14.51
CA PHE A 292 -9.33 4.84 14.74
C PHE A 292 -8.36 3.78 15.31
N PHE A 293 -7.15 3.68 14.75
CA PHE A 293 -6.12 2.77 15.26
C PHE A 293 -5.64 3.16 16.66
N THR A 294 -5.42 4.45 16.94
CA THR A 294 -5.02 4.94 18.26
C THR A 294 -6.06 4.61 19.33
N ASN A 295 -7.34 4.80 19.01
CA ASN A 295 -8.44 4.44 19.90
C ASN A 295 -8.48 2.92 20.16
N LYS A 296 -8.22 2.10 19.14
CA LYS A 296 -8.17 0.65 19.26
C LYS A 296 -7.02 0.17 20.15
N ILE A 297 -5.83 0.75 19.99
CA ILE A 297 -4.68 0.47 20.87
C ILE A 297 -5.02 0.85 22.32
N SER A 298 -5.60 2.03 22.53
CA SER A 298 -5.92 2.55 23.88
C SER A 298 -6.99 1.71 24.58
N SER A 299 -7.95 1.14 23.84
CA SER A 299 -9.00 0.27 24.40
C SER A 299 -8.53 -1.13 24.80
N GLN A 300 -7.27 -1.49 24.50
CA GLN A 300 -6.67 -2.78 24.79
C GLN A 300 -5.70 -2.75 25.98
N GLN A 301 -5.36 -1.55 26.46
CA GLN A 301 -4.57 -1.33 27.68
C GLN A 301 -5.48 -1.27 28.90
#